data_AF-A0A346Y6Z7-F1
#
_entry.id   AF-A0A346Y6Z7-F1
#
_cell.length_a   1.000
_cell.length_b   1.000
_cell.length_c   1.000
_cell.angle_alpha   90.00
_cell.angle_beta   90.00
_cell.angle_gamma   90.00
#
_symmetry.space_group_name_H-M   'P 1'
#
loop_
_entity.id
_entity.type
_entity.pdbx_description
1 polymer ?
#
loop_
_entity_poly.entity_id
_entity_poly.type
_entity_poly.pdbx_seq_one_letter_code
_entity_poly.pdbx_strand_id
1 'polypeptide(L)' 'MVVQAKRYAASNKVGSQDVQVLIGSQRIHGAERAMIVTTSGYTAAAVELADEFGDVDLIDGRALGRMAA' A
#
# COMPACT_ATOMS: atom_id res chain seq x y z
N MET A 1 -9.36 -1.92 10.10
CA MET A 1 -8.26 -1.81 9.12
C MET A 1 -8.85 -1.79 7.71
N VAL A 2 -8.32 -0.95 6.82
CA VAL A 2 -8.65 -0.95 5.38
C VAL A 2 -7.52 -1.62 4.60
N VAL A 3 -7.84 -2.46 3.61
CA VAL A 3 -6.85 -3.13 2.78
C VAL A 3 -7.15 -2.90 1.30
N GLN A 4 -6.12 -2.54 0.54
CA GLN A 4 -6.17 -2.47 -0.92
C GLN A 4 -5.17 -3.46 -1.51
N ALA A 5 -5.62 -4.29 -2.46
CA ALA A 5 -4.79 -5.28 -3.13
C ALA A 5 -4.63 -4.95 -4.62
N LYS A 6 -3.40 -4.96 -5.13
CA LYS A 6 -3.08 -4.64 -6.53
C LYS A 6 -2.24 -5.74 -7.18
N ARG A 7 -2.79 -6.34 -8.24
CA ARG A 7 -2.05 -7.30 -9.07
C ARG A 7 -1.43 -6.60 -10.27
N TYR A 8 -0.23 -6.09 -10.11
CA TYR A 8 0.50 -5.36 -11.16
C TYR A 8 1.71 -6.14 -11.67
N ALA A 9 2.07 -5.90 -12.92
CA ALA A 9 3.35 -6.35 -13.47
C ALA A 9 4.51 -5.66 -12.73
N ALA A 10 5.68 -6.29 -12.67
CA ALA A 10 6.85 -5.75 -11.96
C ALA A 10 7.32 -4.37 -12.46
N SER A 11 7.02 -4.02 -13.71
CA SER A 11 7.31 -2.71 -14.30
C SER A 11 6.31 -1.62 -13.91
N ASN A 12 5.13 -1.99 -13.41
CA ASN A 12 4.08 -1.06 -12.99
C ASN A 12 4.05 -0.97 -11.45
N LYS A 13 4.48 0.17 -10.92
CA LYS A 13 4.58 0.40 -9.47
C LYS A 13 3.35 1.12 -8.94
N VAL A 14 3.00 0.84 -7.69
CA VAL A 14 1.98 1.59 -6.94
C VAL A 14 2.48 3.00 -6.68
N GLY A 15 1.68 4.00 -7.02
CA GLY A 15 2.02 5.42 -6.89
C GLY A 15 1.40 6.09 -5.65
N SER A 16 1.80 7.33 -5.36
CA SER A 16 1.29 8.10 -4.22
C SER A 16 -0.22 8.35 -4.27
N GLN A 17 -0.81 8.46 -5.47
CA GLN A 17 -2.26 8.57 -5.63
C GLN A 17 -3.01 7.37 -5.03
N ASP A 18 -2.47 6.16 -5.12
CA ASP A 18 -3.09 4.98 -4.53
C ASP A 18 -3.07 5.03 -3.01
N VAL A 19 -1.95 5.50 -2.45
CA VAL A 19 -1.80 5.72 -1.01
C VAL A 19 -2.77 6.80 -0.52
N GLN A 20 -2.95 7.90 -1.25
CA GLN A 20 -3.94 8.95 -0.94
C GLN A 20 -5.37 8.41 -0.93
N VAL A 21 -5.74 7.56 -1.90
CA VAL A 21 -7.06 6.93 -1.96
C VAL A 21 -7.28 6.02 -0.76
N LEU A 22 -6.28 5.18 -0.42
CA LEU A 22 -6.35 4.31 0.76
C LEU A 22 -6.53 5.10 2.06
N ILE A 23 -5.73 6.15 2.26
CA ILE A 23 -5.77 7.08 3.39
C ILE A 23 -7.16 7.74 3.52
N GLY A 24 -7.77 8.09 2.39
CA GLY A 24 -9.15 8.59 2.32
C GLY A 24 -10.15 7.54 2.78
N SER A 25 -10.07 6.31 2.24
CA SER A 25 -10.93 5.20 2.65
C SER A 25 -10.78 4.86 4.13
N GLN A 26 -9.55 4.86 4.65
CA GLN A 26 -9.28 4.63 6.07
C GLN A 26 -10.03 5.64 6.96
N ARG A 27 -9.98 6.94 6.61
CA ARG A 27 -10.69 8.01 7.33
C ARG A 27 -12.21 7.86 7.25
N ILE A 28 -12.72 7.59 6.05
CA ILE A 28 -14.17 7.42 5.81
C ILE A 28 -14.74 6.28 6.66
N HIS A 29 -13.99 5.18 6.79
CA HIS A 29 -14.41 4.00 7.53
C HIS A 29 -13.97 4.01 9.00
N GLY A 30 -13.32 5.07 9.48
CA GLY A 30 -12.84 5.17 10.86
C GLY A 30 -11.86 4.06 11.26
N ALA A 31 -11.04 3.58 10.33
CA ALA A 31 -10.09 2.50 10.57
C ALA A 31 -8.77 3.03 11.16
N GLU A 32 -8.24 2.35 12.17
CA GLU A 32 -6.97 2.73 12.83
C GLU A 32 -5.71 2.46 12.01
N ARG A 33 -5.79 1.52 11.06
CA ARG A 33 -4.68 1.06 10.22
C ARG A 33 -5.15 0.91 8.78
N ALA A 34 -4.24 1.08 7.84
CA ALA A 34 -4.45 0.70 6.45
C ALA A 34 -3.26 -0.07 5.87
N MET A 35 -3.51 -0.84 4.81
CA MET A 35 -2.48 -1.61 4.12
C MET A 35 -2.70 -1.60 2.61
N ILE A 36 -1.63 -1.40 1.84
CA ILE A 36 -1.61 -1.75 0.42
C ILE A 36 -0.74 -2.97 0.23
N VAL A 37 -1.27 -3.98 -0.47
CA VAL A 37 -0.54 -5.16 -0.91
C VAL A 37 -0.42 -5.14 -2.42
N THR A 38 0.77 -5.39 -2.96
CA THR A 38 1.00 -5.50 -4.40
C THR A 38 1.86 -6.70 -4.77
N THR A 39 1.70 -7.21 -5.99
CA THR A 39 2.63 -8.18 -6.59
C THR A 39 3.83 -7.51 -7.29
N SER A 40 3.85 -6.18 -7.31
CA SER A 40 4.94 -5.35 -7.85
C SER A 40 5.68 -4.63 -6.71
N GLY A 41 6.10 -3.37 -6.89
CA GLY A 41 6.65 -2.50 -5.86
C GLY A 41 5.99 -1.12 -5.83
N TYR A 42 6.61 -0.19 -5.10
CA TYR A 42 6.13 1.17 -4.85
C TYR A 42 7.06 2.21 -5.47
N THR A 43 6.51 3.36 -5.86
CA THR A 43 7.33 4.55 -6.18
C THR A 43 7.87 5.18 -4.89
N ALA A 44 8.94 5.98 -4.99
CA ALA A 44 9.51 6.69 -3.84
C ALA A 44 8.46 7.57 -3.14
N ALA A 45 7.70 8.36 -3.91
CA ALA A 45 6.63 9.20 -3.38
C ALA A 45 5.50 8.41 -2.68
N ALA A 46 5.26 7.15 -3.06
CA ALA A 46 4.28 6.31 -2.36
C ALA A 46 4.79 5.86 -0.99
N VAL A 47 6.10 5.54 -0.90
CA VAL A 47 6.75 5.17 0.36
C VAL A 47 6.81 6.38 1.30
N GLU A 48 7.28 7.53 0.80
CA GLU A 48 7.35 8.78 1.56
C GLU A 48 6.00 9.17 2.15
N LEU A 49 4.92 9.06 1.37
CA LEU A 49 3.57 9.38 1.84
C LEU A 49 3.05 8.39 2.89
N ALA A 50 3.35 7.10 2.75
CA ALA A 50 2.96 6.11 3.75
C ALA A 50 3.69 6.33 5.08
N ASP A 51 4.99 6.64 5.02
CA ASP A 51 5.83 6.92 6.19
C ASP A 51 5.39 8.20 6.93
N GLU A 52 4.95 9.24 6.21
CA GLU A 52 4.46 10.49 6.82
C GLU A 52 3.21 10.26 7.70
N PHE A 53 2.33 9.35 7.29
CA PHE A 53 1.09 9.06 8.02
C PHE A 53 1.29 8.04 9.14
N GLY A 54 2.26 7.13 9.00
CA GLY A 54 2.69 6.20 10.04
C GLY A 54 1.70 5.06 10.39
N ASP A 55 0.51 5.06 9.79
CA ASP A 55 -0.57 4.07 9.97
C ASP A 55 -0.88 3.28 8.69
N VAL A 56 0.00 3.39 7.68
CA VAL A 56 -0.12 2.73 6.37
C VAL A 56 1.00 1.70 6.16
N ASP A 57 0.64 0.41 6.15
CA ASP A 57 1.55 -0.70 5.87
C ASP A 57 1.69 -0.94 4.35
N LEU A 58 2.92 -1.10 3.86
CA LEU A 58 3.22 -1.42 2.46
C LEU A 58 3.82 -2.83 2.32
N ILE A 59 3.13 -3.72 1.60
CA ILE A 59 3.58 -5.09 1.31
C ILE A 59 3.83 -5.27 -0.19
N ASP A 60 5.10 -5.26 -0.58
CA ASP A 60 5.52 -5.47 -1.96
C ASP A 60 5.50 -6.96 -2.37
N GLY A 61 5.70 -7.23 -3.67
CA GLY A 61 5.64 -8.59 -4.20
C GLY A 61 6.71 -9.52 -3.61
N ARG A 62 7.86 -8.99 -3.17
CA ARG A 62 8.91 -9.79 -2.53
C ARG A 62 8.48 -10.17 -1.12
N ALA A 63 7.95 -9.24 -0.34
CA ALA A 63 7.43 -9.48 1.00
C ALA A 63 6.25 -10.45 0.96
N LEU A 64 5.29 -10.21 0.05
CA LEU A 64 4.16 -11.10 -0.16
C LEU A 64 4.59 -12.53 -0.49
N GLY A 65 5.57 -12.69 -1.38
CA GLY A 65 6.12 -14.01 -1.75
C GLY A 65 6.76 -14.76 -0.58
N ARG A 66 7.39 -14.05 0.37
CA ARG A 66 7.94 -14.67 1.59
C ARG A 66 6.88 -15.09 2.60
N MET A 67 5.73 -14.41 2.62
CA MET A 67 4.63 -14.71 3.55
C MET A 67 3.75 -15.88 3.07
N ALA A 68 3.72 -16.13 1.76
CA ALA A 68 2.91 -17.18 1.14
C ALA A 68 3.65 -18.53 1.01
N ALA A 69 4.91 -18.59 1.44
CA ALA A 69 5.74 -19.80 1.47
C ALA A 69 5.65 -20.48 2.84
#